data_AF-A0A535HBE1-F1
#
_entry.id   AF-A0A535HBE1-F1
#
_cell.length_a   1.000
_cell.length_b   1.000
_cell.length_c   1.000
_cell.angle_alpha   90.00
_cell.angle_beta   90.00
_cell.angle_gamma   90.00
#
_symmetry.space_group_name_H-M   'P 1'
#
loop_
_entity.id
_entity.type
_entity.pdbx_description
1 polymer ?
#
loop_
_entity_poly.entity_id
_entity_poly.type
_entity_poly.pdbx_seq_one_letter_code
_entity_poly.pdbx_strand_id
1 'polypeptide(L)'
;MTFTPKLSEWLLRESVWLRCNTDHHTITLIQGKMDIDHIGYSIFNGPELLTWGDNLSRHQTPVLWGPGRHGAGQDLFLRIADTEGVHIELSAELQQYYDHDVTTPPRLWHTRPMALNLWGSLPSWIHEEVRV
;
A
#
# COMPACT_ATOMS: atom_id res chain seq x y z
N MET A 1 17.26 -16.49 15.00
CA MET A 1 16.22 -16.65 13.98
C MET A 1 16.52 -15.66 12.87
N THR A 2 16.60 -16.12 11.62
CA THR A 2 16.85 -15.28 10.45
C THR A 2 15.51 -14.90 9.86
N PHE A 3 15.22 -13.60 9.74
CA PHE A 3 14.05 -13.12 9.02
C PHE A 3 14.32 -13.23 7.51
N THR A 4 13.57 -14.07 6.81
CA THR A 4 13.70 -14.25 5.35
C THR A 4 12.36 -13.93 4.69
N PRO A 5 12.11 -12.66 4.31
CA PRO A 5 10.88 -12.29 3.64
C PRO A 5 10.86 -12.85 2.20
N LYS A 6 9.67 -13.14 1.71
CA LYS A 6 9.43 -13.56 0.32
C LYS A 6 8.93 -12.37 -0.50
N LEU A 7 9.38 -12.26 -1.74
CA LEU A 7 8.92 -11.24 -2.68
C LEU A 7 7.52 -11.60 -3.20
N SER A 8 6.58 -10.68 -3.06
CA SER A 8 5.20 -10.85 -3.55
C SER A 8 5.02 -10.20 -4.91
N GLU A 9 5.44 -8.94 -5.04
CA GLU A 9 5.40 -8.17 -6.28
C GLU A 9 6.49 -7.07 -6.26
N TRP A 10 6.79 -6.50 -7.42
CA TRP A 10 7.68 -5.34 -7.53
C TRP A 10 7.28 -4.39 -8.66
N LEU A 11 7.63 -3.12 -8.50
CA LEU A 11 7.46 -2.05 -9.48
C LEU A 11 8.85 -1.62 -9.95
N LEU A 12 9.21 -2.05 -11.16
CA LEU A 12 10.51 -1.75 -11.78
C LEU A 12 11.69 -1.85 -10.78
N ARG A 13 12.42 -0.75 -10.57
CA ARG A 13 13.50 -0.62 -9.58
C ARG A 13 13.11 0.32 -8.43
N GLU A 14 11.82 0.56 -8.26
CA GLU A 14 11.29 1.63 -7.41
C GLU A 14 10.70 1.08 -6.13
N SER A 15 9.85 0.05 -6.21
CA SER A 15 9.20 -0.50 -5.03
C SER A 15 9.20 -2.02 -5.06
N VAL A 16 9.33 -2.64 -3.88
CA VAL A 16 9.15 -4.08 -3.69
C VAL A 16 8.21 -4.33 -2.51
N TRP A 17 7.27 -5.26 -2.69
CA TRP A 17 6.34 -5.71 -1.67
C TRP A 17 6.80 -7.07 -1.14
N LEU A 18 7.11 -7.14 0.15
CA LEU A 18 7.70 -8.29 0.81
C LEU A 18 6.74 -8.85 1.87
N ARG A 19 6.51 -10.15 1.84
CA ARG A 19 5.69 -10.87 2.84
C ARG A 19 6.53 -11.72 3.77
N CYS A 20 6.05 -11.88 5.01
CA CYS A 20 6.57 -12.87 5.96
C CYS A 20 5.49 -13.75 6.59
N ASN A 21 4.24 -13.57 6.19
CA ASN A 21 3.07 -14.33 6.62
C ASN A 21 2.15 -14.54 5.40
N THR A 22 0.86 -14.75 5.63
CA THR A 22 -0.14 -14.92 4.58
C THR A 22 -0.47 -13.61 3.86
N ASP A 23 -0.20 -12.45 4.44
CA ASP A 23 -0.51 -11.17 3.79
C ASP A 23 0.34 -10.97 2.54
N HIS A 24 -0.19 -10.24 1.56
CA HIS A 24 0.54 -9.89 0.34
C HIS A 24 1.86 -9.20 0.67
N HIS A 25 1.87 -8.38 1.71
CA HIS A 25 3.09 -7.81 2.23
C HIS A 25 2.92 -7.45 3.70
N THR A 26 4.05 -7.44 4.40
CA THR A 26 4.20 -6.89 5.75
C THR A 26 5.16 -5.70 5.71
N ILE A 27 6.03 -5.64 4.70
CA ILE A 27 7.01 -4.57 4.51
C ILE A 27 7.03 -4.22 3.03
N THR A 28 7.00 -2.92 2.73
CA THR A 28 7.28 -2.36 1.41
C THR A 28 8.57 -1.58 1.49
N LEU A 29 9.46 -1.77 0.52
CA LEU A 29 10.65 -0.93 0.36
C LEU A 29 10.45 -0.07 -0.88
N ILE A 30 10.67 1.24 -0.73
CA ILE A 30 10.50 2.23 -1.78
C ILE A 30 11.84 2.96 -1.96
N GLN A 31 12.28 3.10 -3.20
CA GLN A 31 13.47 3.86 -3.55
C GLN A 31 13.23 5.33 -3.18
N GLY A 32 14.07 5.89 -2.32
CA GLY A 32 13.91 7.26 -1.85
C GLY A 32 14.85 7.58 -0.70
N LYS A 33 14.49 8.59 0.09
CA LYS A 33 15.19 8.94 1.34
C LYS A 33 14.98 7.83 2.38
N MET A 34 15.92 7.71 3.31
CA MET A 34 15.80 6.77 4.43
C MET A 34 14.78 7.32 5.43
N ASP A 35 13.52 6.90 5.25
CA ASP A 35 12.38 7.35 6.05
C ASP A 35 11.27 6.30 6.05
N ILE A 36 10.21 6.52 6.83
CA ILE A 36 8.98 5.72 6.81
C ILE A 36 8.01 6.37 5.81
N ASP A 37 7.64 5.65 4.75
CA ASP A 37 6.64 6.16 3.79
C ASP A 37 5.25 6.25 4.43
N HIS A 38 4.81 5.15 5.06
CA HIS A 38 3.57 5.08 5.83
C HIS A 38 3.56 3.84 6.74
N ILE A 39 2.62 3.81 7.69
CA ILE A 39 2.29 2.63 8.50
C ILE A 39 0.90 2.14 8.10
N GLY A 40 0.79 0.86 7.72
CA GLY A 40 -0.47 0.25 7.32
C GLY A 40 -1.20 -0.42 8.49
N TYR A 41 -2.52 -0.26 8.53
CA TYR A 41 -3.44 -0.99 9.42
C TYR A 41 -4.50 -1.70 8.59
N SER A 42 -4.68 -2.99 8.84
CA SER A 42 -5.77 -3.74 8.23
C SER A 42 -7.07 -3.45 8.96
N ILE A 43 -8.09 -3.07 8.19
CA ILE A 43 -9.49 -2.97 8.64
C ILE A 43 -10.27 -4.18 8.11
N PHE A 44 -11.49 -4.39 8.61
CA PHE A 44 -12.23 -5.63 8.42
C PHE A 44 -12.66 -5.87 6.97
N ASN A 45 -13.19 -4.84 6.28
CA ASN A 45 -13.67 -4.97 4.90
C ASN A 45 -13.77 -3.62 4.17
N GLY A 46 -14.06 -3.68 2.86
CA GLY A 46 -14.21 -2.48 2.03
C GLY A 46 -15.27 -1.47 2.49
N PRO A 47 -16.50 -1.88 2.86
CA PRO A 47 -17.50 -0.96 3.40
C PRO A 47 -17.04 -0.19 4.65
N GLU A 48 -16.22 -0.80 5.50
CA GLU A 48 -15.66 -0.14 6.68
C GLU A 48 -14.78 1.06 6.29
N LEU A 49 -14.11 1.02 5.13
CA LEU A 49 -13.28 2.11 4.64
C LEU A 49 -14.07 3.42 4.47
N LEU A 50 -15.32 3.35 4.00
CA LEU A 50 -16.21 4.50 3.91
C LEU A 50 -16.65 4.99 5.29
N THR A 51 -16.93 4.05 6.21
CA THR A 51 -17.26 4.37 7.60
C THR A 51 -16.10 5.11 8.29
N TRP A 52 -14.86 4.70 8.02
CA TRP A 52 -13.66 5.40 8.47
C TRP A 52 -13.55 6.79 7.86
N GLY A 53 -13.80 6.95 6.56
CA GLY A 53 -13.84 8.26 5.89
C GLY A 53 -14.81 9.24 6.57
N ASP A 54 -16.03 8.80 6.85
CA ASP A 54 -17.03 9.59 7.56
C ASP A 54 -16.58 9.93 8.99
N ASN A 55 -15.99 8.97 9.70
CA ASN A 55 -15.51 9.18 11.06
C ASN A 55 -14.36 10.20 11.12
N LEU A 56 -13.38 10.08 10.22
CA LEU A 56 -12.26 11.02 10.09
C LEU A 56 -12.76 12.45 9.84
N SER A 57 -13.78 12.60 8.98
CA SER A 57 -14.43 13.89 8.72
C SER A 57 -15.06 14.50 9.97
N ARG A 58 -15.76 13.70 10.79
CA ARG A 58 -16.33 14.18 12.08
C ARG A 58 -15.25 14.66 13.06
N HIS A 59 -14.05 14.10 12.96
CA HIS A 59 -12.89 14.48 13.74
C HIS A 59 -11.98 15.51 13.04
N GLN A 60 -12.44 16.11 11.94
CA GLN A 60 -11.69 17.12 11.17
C GLN A 60 -10.30 16.64 10.72
N THR A 61 -10.14 15.33 10.52
CA THR A 61 -8.92 14.71 9.99
C THR A 61 -9.06 14.54 8.49
N PRO A 62 -8.29 15.26 7.66
CA PRO A 62 -8.42 15.19 6.21
C PRO A 62 -7.88 13.86 5.68
N VAL A 63 -8.61 13.28 4.72
CA VAL A 63 -8.08 12.21 3.87
C VAL A 63 -7.06 12.81 2.91
N LEU A 64 -5.84 12.27 2.92
CA LEU A 64 -4.76 12.71 2.04
C LEU A 64 -4.86 12.02 0.68
N TRP A 65 -5.17 10.73 0.67
CA TRP A 65 -5.25 9.94 -0.56
C TRP A 65 -6.27 8.81 -0.41
N GLY A 66 -7.03 8.57 -1.47
CA GLY A 66 -8.12 7.60 -1.49
C GLY A 66 -9.50 8.22 -1.18
N PRO A 67 -10.55 7.40 -1.01
CA PRO A 67 -10.53 5.94 -1.10
C PRO A 67 -10.07 5.46 -2.48
N GLY A 68 -9.27 4.38 -2.52
CA GLY A 68 -8.70 3.86 -3.75
C GLY A 68 -8.55 2.34 -3.73
N ARG A 69 -8.04 1.80 -4.84
CA ARG A 69 -7.70 0.37 -4.98
C ARG A 69 -6.28 0.27 -5.51
N HIS A 70 -5.38 -0.35 -4.77
CA HIS A 70 -4.04 -0.64 -5.28
C HIS A 70 -4.11 -1.72 -6.38
N GLY A 71 -3.21 -1.65 -7.35
CA GLY A 71 -3.01 -2.79 -8.26
C GLY A 71 -2.20 -3.86 -7.56
N ALA A 72 -1.09 -3.45 -6.94
CA ALA A 72 -0.28 -4.33 -6.12
C ALA A 72 -1.04 -4.70 -4.84
N GLY A 73 -1.12 -5.98 -4.50
CA GLY A 73 -1.88 -6.46 -3.34
C GLY A 73 -3.41 -6.37 -3.43
N GLN A 74 -3.95 -5.58 -4.37
CA GLN A 74 -5.38 -5.42 -4.66
C GLN A 74 -6.24 -4.92 -3.49
N ASP A 75 -5.63 -4.37 -2.45
CA ASP A 75 -6.34 -3.82 -1.31
C ASP A 75 -7.06 -2.52 -1.67
N LEU A 76 -8.15 -2.29 -0.95
CA LEU A 76 -8.77 -0.98 -0.81
C LEU A 76 -7.98 -0.21 0.21
N PHE A 77 -7.75 1.08 -0.04
CA PHE A 77 -6.95 1.90 0.85
C PHE A 77 -7.56 3.29 1.07
N LEU A 78 -7.22 3.89 2.20
CA LEU A 78 -7.42 5.29 2.54
C LEU A 78 -6.22 5.76 3.37
N ARG A 79 -5.62 6.90 3.01
CA ARG A 79 -4.42 7.43 3.67
C ARG A 79 -4.71 8.75 4.37
N ILE A 80 -4.19 8.90 5.58
CA ILE A 80 -4.22 10.10 6.42
C ILE A 80 -2.82 10.41 6.95
N ALA A 81 -2.65 11.56 7.61
CA ALA A 81 -1.48 11.84 8.45
C ALA A 81 -1.88 11.81 9.93
N ASP A 82 -1.00 11.31 10.78
CA ASP A 82 -1.12 11.46 12.23
C ASP A 82 -0.70 12.87 12.70
N THR A 83 -0.67 13.11 14.00
CA THR A 83 -0.34 14.43 14.57
C THR A 83 1.11 14.85 14.35
N GLU A 84 2.01 13.91 14.06
CA GLU A 84 3.43 14.16 13.77
C GLU A 84 3.71 14.18 12.26
N GLY A 85 2.69 14.01 11.42
CA GLY A 85 2.81 14.00 9.97
C GLY A 85 3.20 12.65 9.37
N VAL A 86 3.27 11.57 10.16
CA VAL A 86 3.50 10.22 9.65
C VAL A 86 2.24 9.77 8.91
N HIS A 87 2.41 9.27 7.70
CA HIS A 87 1.29 8.77 6.93
C HIS A 87 0.80 7.43 7.51
N ILE A 88 -0.52 7.32 7.66
CA ILE A 88 -1.20 6.11 8.09
C ILE A 88 -2.11 5.66 6.95
N GLU A 89 -2.04 4.38 6.62
CA GLU A 89 -2.91 3.76 5.62
C GLU A 89 -3.86 2.77 6.29
N LEU A 90 -5.15 2.94 6.04
CA LEU A 90 -6.19 1.97 6.39
C LEU A 90 -6.46 1.13 5.15
N SER A 91 -6.20 -0.18 5.25
CA SER A 91 -6.33 -1.10 4.12
C SER A 91 -7.32 -2.22 4.40
N ALA A 92 -8.10 -2.60 3.40
CA ALA A 92 -9.01 -3.73 3.45
C ALA A 92 -8.78 -4.66 2.26
N GLU A 93 -9.09 -5.95 2.43
CA GLU A 93 -9.07 -6.94 1.33
C GLU A 93 -7.68 -7.18 0.72
N LEU A 94 -6.62 -6.98 1.50
CA LEU A 94 -5.27 -7.28 1.05
C LEU A 94 -5.14 -8.75 0.66
N GLN A 95 -4.65 -8.99 -0.56
CA GLN A 95 -4.47 -10.33 -1.11
C GLN A 95 -3.72 -11.23 -0.13
N GLN A 96 -4.19 -12.47 0.01
CA GLN A 96 -3.61 -13.47 0.90
C GLN A 96 -2.96 -14.61 0.12
N TYR A 97 -1.88 -15.16 0.67
CA TYR A 97 -1.16 -16.33 0.23
C TYR A 97 -1.30 -17.43 1.29
N TYR A 98 -2.14 -18.43 1.03
CA TYR A 98 -2.39 -19.52 1.97
C TYR A 98 -1.47 -20.72 1.80
N ASP A 99 -0.82 -20.84 0.63
CA ASP A 99 0.06 -21.95 0.34
C ASP A 99 1.50 -21.63 0.76
N HIS A 100 2.12 -22.54 1.52
CA HIS A 100 3.51 -22.38 1.93
C HIS A 100 4.46 -22.37 0.71
N ASP A 101 4.03 -23.06 -0.36
CA ASP A 101 4.67 -23.18 -1.66
C ASP A 101 3.92 -22.35 -2.71
N VAL A 102 3.82 -21.04 -2.50
CA VAL A 102 3.36 -20.11 -3.55
C VAL A 102 4.26 -20.31 -4.79
N THR A 103 3.77 -21.04 -5.78
CA THR A 103 4.46 -21.30 -7.05
C THR A 103 4.26 -20.19 -8.06
N THR A 104 3.25 -19.34 -7.84
CA THR A 104 2.99 -18.17 -8.67
C THR A 104 4.19 -17.23 -8.59
N PRO A 105 4.82 -16.90 -9.73
CA PRO A 105 5.94 -15.97 -9.75
C PRO A 105 5.46 -14.58 -9.29
N PRO A 106 6.31 -13.81 -8.60
CA PRO A 106 5.95 -12.45 -8.22
C PRO A 106 5.65 -11.60 -9.46
N ARG A 107 4.64 -10.73 -9.38
CA ARG A 107 4.27 -9.85 -10.49
C ARG A 107 5.24 -8.68 -10.61
N LEU A 108 5.62 -8.37 -11.86
CA LEU A 108 6.32 -7.13 -12.22
C LEU A 108 5.31 -6.10 -12.75
N TRP A 109 5.25 -4.94 -12.09
CA TRP A 109 4.54 -3.77 -12.57
C TRP A 109 5.45 -2.87 -13.40
N HIS A 110 4.94 -2.43 -14.56
CA HIS A 110 5.67 -1.56 -15.48
C HIS A 110 5.25 -0.10 -15.39
N THR A 111 4.12 0.20 -14.73
CA THR A 111 3.54 1.54 -14.65
C THR A 111 3.10 1.86 -13.22
N ARG A 112 3.49 3.03 -12.72
CA ARG A 112 3.12 3.50 -11.36
C ARG A 112 1.61 3.59 -11.15
N PRO A 113 0.81 4.20 -12.07
CA PRO A 113 -0.62 4.33 -11.83
C PRO A 113 -1.31 2.98 -11.69
N MET A 114 -0.95 2.00 -12.52
CA MET A 114 -1.55 0.67 -12.42
C MET A 114 -1.13 -0.09 -11.18
N ALA A 115 0.09 0.11 -10.68
CA ALA A 115 0.53 -0.51 -9.44
C ALA A 115 -0.11 0.15 -8.21
N LEU A 116 -0.19 1.48 -8.20
CA LEU A 116 -0.48 2.26 -6.99
C LEU A 116 -1.93 2.75 -6.89
N ASN A 117 -2.67 2.99 -7.96
CA ASN A 117 -4.09 3.36 -7.83
C ASN A 117 -4.88 3.07 -9.11
N LEU A 118 -5.67 2.01 -9.09
CA LEU A 118 -6.55 1.61 -10.18
C LEU A 118 -7.76 2.54 -10.36
N TRP A 119 -8.15 3.29 -9.32
CA TRP A 119 -9.40 4.07 -9.31
C TRP A 119 -9.21 5.56 -9.54
N GLY A 120 -7.99 6.07 -9.49
CA GLY A 120 -7.77 7.51 -9.50
C GLY A 120 -6.34 7.93 -9.72
N SER A 121 -6.10 9.21 -9.47
CA SER A 121 -4.79 9.83 -9.67
C SER A 121 -3.81 9.48 -8.54
N LEU A 122 -2.53 9.61 -8.86
CA LEU A 122 -1.48 9.62 -7.87
C LEU A 122 -1.43 11.00 -7.19
N PRO A 123 -1.12 11.06 -5.90
CA PRO A 123 -0.97 12.31 -5.19
C PRO A 123 0.29 13.05 -5.64
N SER A 124 0.31 14.38 -5.50
CA SER A 124 1.37 15.24 -6.04
C SER A 124 2.77 14.99 -5.44
N TRP A 125 2.85 14.42 -4.24
CA TRP A 125 4.13 14.07 -3.59
C TRP A 125 4.73 12.76 -4.13
N ILE A 126 3.95 11.94 -4.82
CA ILE A 126 4.49 10.82 -5.60
C ILE A 126 4.91 11.39 -6.95
N HIS A 127 6.14 11.89 -6.99
CA HIS A 127 6.72 12.43 -8.20
C HIS A 127 6.98 11.32 -9.22
N GLU A 128 6.60 11.54 -10.49
CA GLU A 128 7.26 10.84 -11.57
C GLU A 128 8.69 11.37 -11.63
N GLU A 129 9.66 10.64 -11.06
CA GLU A 129 11.04 10.89 -11.45
C GLU A 129 11.15 10.57 -12.94
N VAL A 130 11.14 11.62 -13.76
CA VAL A 130 11.63 11.59 -15.14
C VAL A 130 13.09 11.22 -15.03
N ARG A 131 13.42 9.98 -15.34
CA ARG A 131 14.82 9.59 -15.55
C ARG A 131 15.31 10.36 -16.77
N VAL A 132 16.25 11.27 -16.53
CA VAL A 132 17.21 11.71 -17.56
C VAL A 132 18.14 10.54 -17.87
#